data_AF-M0FEF7-F1
#
_entry.id   AF-M0FEF7-F1
#
_cell.length_a   1.000
_cell.length_b   1.000
_cell.length_c   1.000
_cell.angle_alpha   90.00
_cell.angle_beta   90.00
_cell.angle_gamma   90.00
#
_symmetry.space_group_name_H-M   'P 1'
#
loop_
_entity.id
_entity.type
_entity.pdbx_description
1 polymer ?
#
loop_
_entity_poly.entity_id
_entity_poly.type
_entity_poly.pdbx_seq_one_letter_code
_entity_poly.pdbx_strand_id
1 'polypeptide(L)'
;MSAVPTDHGVASLGEFTFECGQSVPDFEVAYETHGEFDGDNVVLVCHALTGSQNVARSPEPERDAETTGAGQAGQARAWWDDVVGPGKAIDTTEYYVVCANVPGSCYGTTGPASERPADLDLREEPDHDRWGTAFPPVQVEDWARAQRRLLDHLGVGRLRAVVGGSVGGMNALEWAKRYPDDVDRVVAIATAGRLDAQCLALDAVARRAIRADADWNGGDYYGDDRPDPTEGLAIARQIGHIMYLSKASMERKFGRRSAGRDSLTREDGDLGLPPEPTAGFFPYREVESYLDYQAEGFGDRFDANSYLYLTRAMDEYDLAAGHGADADALAAFEGETLLLSFTADWHFTVEQSASLADAFRESGVPVAHHVIDSDHGHDAFLVEPEHVGPPVRDFLADGVDGRAVSDEGGDDGDDPRPSSDHAPVHASLFRG
;
A
#
# COMPACT_ATOMS: atom_id res chain seq x y z
N MET A 1 -12.42 -12.26 29.02
CA MET A 1 -11.79 -11.09 28.41
C MET A 1 -12.91 -10.24 27.88
N SER A 2 -13.00 -8.96 28.28
CA SER A 2 -13.96 -8.04 27.66
C SER A 2 -13.64 -7.95 26.17
N ALA A 3 -14.65 -7.95 25.30
CA ALA A 3 -14.42 -7.69 23.89
C ALA A 3 -13.82 -6.28 23.76
N VAL A 4 -12.72 -6.16 23.00
CA VAL A 4 -12.16 -4.86 22.65
C VAL A 4 -13.20 -4.10 21.81
N PRO A 5 -13.52 -2.83 22.11
CA PRO A 5 -14.44 -2.05 21.30
C PRO A 5 -13.97 -2.01 19.85
N THR A 6 -14.88 -2.19 18.91
CA THR A 6 -14.61 -2.06 17.49
C THR A 6 -15.78 -1.33 16.85
N ASP A 7 -15.47 -0.32 16.05
CA ASP A 7 -16.45 0.47 15.31
C ASP A 7 -16.02 0.55 13.84
N HIS A 8 -16.99 0.62 12.94
CA HIS A 8 -16.75 0.72 11.51
C HIS A 8 -17.84 1.58 10.89
N GLY A 9 -17.49 2.37 9.89
CA GLY A 9 -18.45 3.27 9.29
C GLY A 9 -17.92 3.96 8.05
N VAL A 10 -18.79 4.80 7.51
CA VAL A 10 -18.49 5.72 6.42
C VAL A 10 -18.82 7.12 6.94
N ALA A 11 -17.80 7.97 7.04
CA ALA A 11 -17.95 9.35 7.49
C ALA A 11 -18.06 10.29 6.29
N SER A 12 -19.12 11.09 6.25
CA SER A 12 -19.22 12.19 5.29
C SER A 12 -18.38 13.38 5.78
N LEU A 13 -17.42 13.80 4.96
CA LEU A 13 -16.50 14.91 5.22
C LEU A 13 -16.91 16.19 4.47
N GLY A 14 -18.09 16.19 3.84
CA GLY A 14 -18.58 17.28 2.99
C GLY A 14 -17.68 17.50 1.77
N GLU A 15 -17.58 18.76 1.32
CA GLU A 15 -16.78 19.08 0.15
C GLU A 15 -15.28 18.87 0.42
N PHE A 16 -14.64 18.04 -0.40
CA PHE A 16 -13.21 17.79 -0.37
C PHE A 16 -12.57 18.26 -1.68
N THR A 17 -11.67 19.25 -1.57
CA THR A 17 -10.86 19.73 -2.69
C THR A 17 -9.53 18.99 -2.72
N PHE A 18 -9.22 18.33 -3.83
CA PHE A 18 -7.98 17.59 -4.05
C PHE A 18 -6.82 18.53 -4.37
N GLU A 19 -5.56 18.06 -4.28
CA GLU A 19 -4.37 18.84 -4.63
C GLU A 19 -4.41 19.38 -6.08
N CYS A 20 -5.07 18.66 -6.99
CA CYS A 20 -5.28 19.11 -8.36
C CYS A 20 -6.25 20.30 -8.52
N GLY A 21 -6.91 20.72 -7.42
CA GLY A 21 -7.86 21.84 -7.37
C GLY A 21 -9.30 21.48 -7.76
N GLN A 22 -9.58 20.23 -8.13
CA GLN A 22 -10.95 19.73 -8.30
C GLN A 22 -11.57 19.36 -6.95
N SER A 23 -12.91 19.39 -6.86
CA SER A 23 -13.63 19.08 -5.61
C SER A 23 -14.66 17.98 -5.80
N VAL A 24 -14.88 17.20 -4.75
CA VAL A 24 -16.01 16.26 -4.61
C VAL A 24 -16.92 16.80 -3.49
N PRO A 25 -18.20 17.12 -3.75
CA PRO A 25 -19.07 17.83 -2.81
C PRO A 25 -19.53 17.00 -1.61
N ASP A 26 -19.78 15.70 -1.81
CA ASP A 26 -20.21 14.78 -0.77
C ASP A 26 -19.16 13.68 -0.60
N PHE A 27 -17.97 14.07 -0.14
CA PHE A 27 -16.85 13.15 0.00
C PHE A 27 -17.01 12.29 1.25
N GLU A 28 -16.90 10.98 1.08
CA GLU A 28 -17.10 9.97 2.12
C GLU A 28 -15.83 9.15 2.33
N VAL A 29 -15.51 8.83 3.58
CA VAL A 29 -14.35 8.00 3.96
C VAL A 29 -14.80 6.82 4.80
N ALA A 30 -14.54 5.61 4.29
CA ALA A 30 -14.74 4.37 5.03
C ALA A 30 -13.58 4.16 6.01
N TYR A 31 -13.90 3.72 7.22
CA TYR A 31 -12.92 3.51 8.28
C TYR A 31 -13.32 2.39 9.23
N GLU A 32 -12.32 1.88 9.94
CA GLU A 32 -12.47 0.98 11.09
C GLU A 32 -11.65 1.49 12.26
N THR A 33 -12.13 1.25 13.47
CA THR A 33 -11.43 1.57 14.71
C THR A 33 -11.46 0.40 15.67
N HIS A 34 -10.37 0.20 16.41
CA HIS A 34 -10.24 -0.86 17.40
C HIS A 34 -9.60 -0.31 18.68
N GLY A 35 -10.11 -0.70 19.84
CA GLY A 35 -9.62 -0.22 21.13
C GLY A 35 -10.46 0.90 21.72
N GLU A 36 -10.04 1.38 22.89
CA GLU A 36 -10.70 2.47 23.60
C GLU A 36 -9.82 3.73 23.51
N PHE A 37 -10.40 4.83 23.03
CA PHE A 37 -9.71 6.12 22.95
C PHE A 37 -9.61 6.78 24.33
N ASP A 38 -8.40 7.15 24.74
CA ASP A 38 -8.14 7.81 26.03
C ASP A 38 -7.64 9.26 25.92
N GLY A 39 -7.37 9.73 24.69
CA GLY A 39 -6.93 11.09 24.40
C GLY A 39 -5.58 11.18 23.69
N ASP A 40 -4.67 10.25 23.96
CA ASP A 40 -3.29 10.30 23.42
C ASP A 40 -2.78 8.95 22.87
N ASN A 41 -3.55 7.87 22.99
CA ASN A 41 -3.18 6.53 22.55
C ASN A 41 -3.50 6.17 21.08
N VAL A 42 -3.66 7.15 20.19
CA VAL A 42 -4.13 6.87 18.82
C VAL A 42 -3.02 6.40 17.88
N VAL A 43 -3.23 5.26 17.23
CA VAL A 43 -2.36 4.75 16.16
C VAL A 43 -3.13 4.74 14.85
N LEU A 44 -2.75 5.60 13.91
CA LEU A 44 -3.28 5.57 12.54
C LEU A 44 -2.52 4.53 11.71
N VAL A 45 -3.22 3.57 11.15
CA VAL A 45 -2.65 2.57 10.24
C VAL A 45 -3.02 2.91 8.79
N CYS A 46 -2.01 3.11 7.95
CA CYS A 46 -2.13 3.38 6.52
C CYS A 46 -1.95 2.07 5.74
N HIS A 47 -2.98 1.64 5.02
CA HIS A 47 -2.94 0.40 4.24
C HIS A 47 -2.10 0.53 2.96
N ALA A 48 -1.61 -0.59 2.44
CA ALA A 48 -0.88 -0.66 1.17
C ALA A 48 -1.81 -0.56 -0.06
N LEU A 49 -1.25 -0.58 -1.27
CA LEU A 49 -1.95 -0.25 -2.54
C LEU A 49 -3.31 -0.94 -2.73
N THR A 50 -3.38 -2.25 -2.46
CA THR A 50 -4.62 -3.04 -2.62
C THR A 50 -5.25 -3.46 -1.29
N GLY A 51 -4.86 -2.78 -0.20
CA GLY A 51 -5.43 -2.95 1.14
C GLY A 51 -6.74 -2.17 1.30
N SER A 52 -7.28 -2.21 2.52
CA SER A 52 -8.51 -1.49 2.91
C SER A 52 -8.45 -1.10 4.38
N GLN A 53 -9.52 -0.49 4.88
CA GLN A 53 -9.71 -0.20 6.31
C GLN A 53 -9.78 -1.45 7.21
N ASN A 54 -10.00 -2.65 6.64
CA ASN A 54 -10.10 -3.92 7.39
C ASN A 54 -8.72 -4.43 7.87
N VAL A 55 -8.18 -3.80 8.91
CA VAL A 55 -6.81 -4.02 9.41
C VAL A 55 -6.70 -5.19 10.41
N ALA A 56 -7.72 -5.42 11.24
CA ALA A 56 -7.73 -6.45 12.28
C ALA A 56 -9.09 -7.15 12.38
N ARG A 57 -9.11 -8.41 12.82
CA ARG A 57 -10.36 -9.17 12.94
C ARG A 57 -11.26 -8.55 14.02
N SER A 58 -12.48 -8.22 13.62
CA SER A 58 -13.56 -7.87 14.55
C SER A 58 -14.10 -9.13 15.26
N PRO A 59 -14.42 -9.07 16.57
CA PRO A 59 -14.97 -10.21 17.30
C PRO A 59 -16.45 -10.55 16.99
N GLU A 60 -17.13 -9.80 16.11
CA GLU A 60 -18.46 -10.20 15.63
C GLU A 60 -18.39 -11.50 14.80
N PRO A 61 -19.38 -12.41 14.92
CA PRO A 61 -19.39 -13.64 14.16
C PRO A 61 -19.36 -13.34 12.66
N GLU A 62 -18.60 -14.15 11.90
CA GLU A 62 -18.47 -14.08 10.45
C GLU A 62 -19.85 -13.82 9.82
N ARG A 63 -20.04 -12.58 9.37
CA ARG A 63 -21.18 -12.23 8.53
C ARG A 63 -20.92 -12.90 7.20
N ASP A 64 -21.89 -13.69 6.74
CA ASP A 64 -21.87 -14.26 5.40
C ASP A 64 -21.47 -13.17 4.40
N ALA A 65 -20.69 -13.51 3.37
CA ALA A 65 -20.16 -12.56 2.38
C ALA A 65 -21.24 -11.62 1.79
N GLU A 66 -22.50 -12.07 1.76
CA GLU A 66 -23.70 -11.32 1.33
C GLU A 66 -24.16 -10.20 2.30
N THR A 67 -23.63 -10.14 3.52
CA THR A 67 -23.99 -9.16 4.57
C THR A 67 -22.81 -8.32 5.09
N THR A 68 -21.66 -8.40 4.41
CA THR A 68 -20.57 -7.44 4.61
C THR A 68 -21.09 -6.05 4.25
N GLY A 69 -20.94 -5.08 5.16
CA GLY A 69 -21.41 -3.71 4.94
C GLY A 69 -20.75 -3.08 3.72
N ALA A 70 -21.30 -1.96 3.25
CA ALA A 70 -20.73 -1.17 2.16
C ALA A 70 -19.22 -0.94 2.42
N GLY A 71 -18.36 -1.45 1.53
CA GLY A 71 -16.91 -1.23 1.58
C GLY A 71 -16.03 -2.41 2.03
N GLN A 72 -16.58 -3.60 2.29
CA GLN A 72 -15.80 -4.81 2.63
C GLN A 72 -16.00 -6.00 1.67
N ALA A 73 -16.72 -5.81 0.56
CA ALA A 73 -16.95 -6.88 -0.42
C ALA A 73 -15.61 -7.47 -0.91
N GLY A 74 -15.44 -8.79 -0.78
CA GLY A 74 -14.21 -9.50 -1.14
C GLY A 74 -13.04 -9.37 -0.16
N GLN A 75 -13.21 -8.70 0.99
CA GLN A 75 -12.21 -8.52 2.06
C GLN A 75 -12.55 -9.37 3.30
N ALA A 76 -12.86 -10.65 3.13
CA ALA A 76 -13.30 -11.54 4.22
C ALA A 76 -12.23 -11.78 5.32
N ARG A 77 -10.98 -11.37 5.10
CA ARG A 77 -9.89 -11.46 6.07
C ARG A 77 -9.22 -10.12 6.23
N ALA A 78 -9.02 -9.72 7.48
CA ALA A 78 -8.20 -8.56 7.83
C ALA A 78 -6.77 -8.75 7.32
N TRP A 79 -6.18 -7.70 6.75
CA TRP A 79 -4.90 -7.79 6.05
C TRP A 79 -3.69 -7.77 6.97
N TRP A 80 -3.83 -7.32 8.23
CA TRP A 80 -2.75 -7.27 9.20
C TRP A 80 -3.10 -7.86 10.56
N ASP A 81 -3.99 -8.86 10.57
CA ASP A 81 -4.48 -9.47 11.81
C ASP A 81 -3.31 -9.94 12.68
N ASP A 82 -2.26 -10.55 12.15
CA ASP A 82 -1.16 -11.05 12.99
C ASP A 82 -0.30 -9.96 13.66
N VAL A 83 -0.44 -8.70 13.26
CA VAL A 83 0.29 -7.54 13.80
C VAL A 83 -0.61 -6.64 14.66
N VAL A 84 -1.87 -6.48 14.28
CA VAL A 84 -2.84 -5.58 14.93
C VAL A 84 -3.93 -6.37 15.65
N GLY A 85 -4.10 -6.14 16.95
CA GLY A 85 -5.13 -6.81 17.75
C GLY A 85 -4.74 -6.99 19.22
N PRO A 86 -5.57 -7.64 20.03
CA PRO A 86 -5.34 -7.76 21.47
C PRO A 86 -4.05 -8.54 21.79
N GLY A 87 -3.11 -7.91 22.50
CA GLY A 87 -1.81 -8.51 22.85
C GLY A 87 -0.81 -8.64 21.69
N LYS A 88 -1.11 -8.05 20.52
CA LYS A 88 -0.25 -8.10 19.32
C LYS A 88 0.71 -6.91 19.31
N ALA A 89 1.47 -6.72 18.23
CA ALA A 89 2.48 -5.67 18.15
C ALA A 89 1.88 -4.27 18.24
N ILE A 90 0.76 -4.05 17.55
CA ILE A 90 -0.13 -2.90 17.76
C ILE A 90 -1.29 -3.39 18.62
N ASP A 91 -1.11 -3.28 19.93
CA ASP A 91 -2.03 -3.84 20.91
C ASP A 91 -3.30 -3.00 21.05
N THR A 92 -4.42 -3.50 20.53
CA THR A 92 -5.74 -2.82 20.63
C THR A 92 -6.31 -2.78 22.06
N THR A 93 -5.65 -3.41 23.04
CA THR A 93 -5.96 -3.22 24.46
C THR A 93 -5.24 -2.02 25.08
N GLU A 94 -4.26 -1.46 24.37
CA GLU A 94 -3.47 -0.29 24.79
C GLU A 94 -3.72 0.92 23.87
N TYR A 95 -3.84 0.69 22.56
CA TYR A 95 -4.00 1.74 21.55
C TYR A 95 -5.42 1.79 21.00
N TYR A 96 -5.86 3.01 20.68
CA TYR A 96 -7.00 3.25 19.79
C TYR A 96 -6.50 3.27 18.35
N VAL A 97 -6.66 2.14 17.66
CA VAL A 97 -6.23 1.99 16.27
C VAL A 97 -7.31 2.55 15.36
N VAL A 98 -6.92 3.40 14.40
CA VAL A 98 -7.79 3.89 13.32
C VAL A 98 -7.17 3.46 11.99
N CYS A 99 -7.96 2.85 11.11
CA CYS A 99 -7.56 2.60 9.72
C CYS A 99 -8.62 3.17 8.80
N ALA A 100 -8.21 4.06 7.88
CA ALA A 100 -9.09 4.68 6.90
C ALA A 100 -8.75 4.16 5.52
N ASN A 101 -9.77 3.85 4.72
CA ASN A 101 -9.55 3.55 3.32
C ASN A 101 -9.32 4.84 2.54
N VAL A 102 -8.40 4.81 1.58
CA VAL A 102 -7.90 6.03 0.94
C VAL A 102 -8.82 6.55 -0.18
N PRO A 103 -8.85 7.88 -0.41
CA PRO A 103 -9.49 8.48 -1.59
C PRO A 103 -9.04 7.80 -2.89
N GLY A 104 -9.99 7.46 -3.77
CA GLY A 104 -9.72 6.78 -5.03
C GLY A 104 -9.73 5.24 -4.96
N SER A 105 -9.80 4.66 -3.76
CA SER A 105 -10.00 3.23 -3.54
C SER A 105 -11.42 2.77 -3.92
N CYS A 106 -11.64 1.45 -3.94
CA CYS A 106 -12.92 0.80 -4.21
C CYS A 106 -13.56 0.16 -2.96
N TYR A 107 -12.96 0.36 -1.78
CA TYR A 107 -13.45 -0.20 -0.49
C TYR A 107 -14.21 0.83 0.36
N GLY A 108 -15.29 1.41 -0.18
CA GLY A 108 -16.22 2.27 0.55
C GLY A 108 -15.89 3.77 0.61
N THR A 109 -14.62 4.16 0.69
CA THR A 109 -14.22 5.57 0.51
C THR A 109 -14.50 6.02 -0.92
N THR A 110 -14.88 7.28 -1.12
CA THR A 110 -15.22 7.79 -2.45
C THR A 110 -14.05 7.64 -3.42
N GLY A 111 -14.33 7.03 -4.58
CA GLY A 111 -13.39 6.79 -5.66
C GLY A 111 -14.10 6.64 -7.02
N PRO A 112 -13.39 6.19 -8.06
CA PRO A 112 -13.94 6.02 -9.41
C PRO A 112 -15.21 5.15 -9.47
N ALA A 113 -15.29 4.09 -8.66
CA ALA A 113 -16.44 3.20 -8.60
C ALA A 113 -17.63 3.73 -7.76
N SER A 114 -17.47 4.87 -7.08
CA SER A 114 -18.54 5.49 -6.30
C SER A 114 -19.57 6.18 -7.19
N GLU A 115 -20.79 6.34 -6.69
CA GLU A 115 -21.82 7.15 -7.36
C GLU A 115 -21.36 8.62 -7.44
N ARG A 116 -21.62 9.27 -8.58
CA ARG A 116 -21.35 10.69 -8.82
C ARG A 116 -22.61 11.53 -8.57
N PRO A 117 -22.46 12.79 -8.15
CA PRO A 117 -23.59 13.73 -8.10
C PRO A 117 -24.26 13.89 -9.47
N ALA A 118 -25.59 13.88 -9.49
CA ALA A 118 -26.38 13.94 -10.72
C ALA A 118 -26.31 15.30 -11.45
N ASP A 119 -25.83 16.34 -10.79
CA ASP A 119 -25.69 17.70 -11.32
C ASP A 119 -24.24 18.07 -11.70
N LEU A 120 -23.31 17.11 -11.64
CA LEU A 120 -21.93 17.29 -12.06
C LEU A 120 -21.86 17.55 -13.58
N ASP A 121 -21.30 18.68 -14.00
CA ASP A 121 -21.14 19.04 -15.42
C ASP A 121 -19.98 18.26 -16.05
N LEU A 122 -20.30 17.19 -16.77
CA LEU A 122 -19.32 16.40 -17.52
C LEU A 122 -19.25 16.85 -18.99
N ARG A 123 -18.03 16.83 -19.55
CA ARG A 123 -17.83 17.14 -20.98
C ARG A 123 -18.56 16.16 -21.89
N GLU A 124 -18.60 14.90 -21.49
CA GLU A 124 -19.31 13.81 -22.12
C GLU A 124 -19.99 13.01 -20.99
N GLU A 125 -21.30 12.79 -21.08
CA GLU A 125 -22.05 12.05 -20.07
C GLU A 125 -21.96 10.55 -20.36
N PRO A 126 -21.32 9.75 -19.48
CA PRO A 126 -21.35 8.31 -19.60
C PRO A 126 -22.71 7.77 -19.15
N ASP A 127 -23.11 6.64 -19.74
CA ASP A 127 -24.37 5.94 -19.48
C ASP A 127 -24.26 5.04 -18.24
N HIS A 128 -23.85 5.65 -17.13
CA HIS A 128 -23.83 5.11 -15.76
C HIS A 128 -23.76 6.29 -14.78
N ASP A 129 -24.02 6.04 -13.50
CA ASP A 129 -23.98 7.04 -12.42
C ASP A 129 -22.66 7.02 -11.62
N ARG A 130 -21.65 6.27 -12.05
CA ARG A 130 -20.32 6.24 -11.40
C ARG A 130 -19.42 7.42 -11.78
N TRP A 131 -18.44 7.75 -10.94
CA TRP A 131 -17.43 8.77 -11.26
C TRP A 131 -16.53 8.38 -12.45
N GLY A 132 -16.09 7.13 -12.52
CA GLY A 132 -15.12 6.66 -13.50
C GLY A 132 -13.90 7.57 -13.62
N THR A 133 -13.51 7.88 -14.85
CA THR A 133 -12.32 8.73 -15.12
C THR A 133 -12.58 10.23 -14.92
N ALA A 134 -13.80 10.62 -14.56
CA ALA A 134 -14.09 11.98 -14.13
C ALA A 134 -13.72 12.24 -12.65
N PHE A 135 -13.40 11.18 -11.88
CA PHE A 135 -12.93 11.35 -10.50
C PHE A 135 -11.63 12.17 -10.46
N PRO A 136 -11.43 13.06 -9.47
CA PRO A 136 -10.20 13.84 -9.37
C PRO A 136 -8.95 12.95 -9.24
N PRO A 137 -7.84 13.26 -9.94
CA PRO A 137 -6.59 12.54 -9.76
C PRO A 137 -6.11 12.71 -8.32
N VAL A 138 -6.05 11.60 -7.59
CA VAL A 138 -5.67 11.57 -6.17
C VAL A 138 -4.16 11.52 -6.02
N GLN A 139 -3.66 12.14 -4.96
CA GLN A 139 -2.27 12.06 -4.53
C GLN A 139 -2.19 11.55 -3.07
N VAL A 140 -1.01 11.10 -2.63
CA VAL A 140 -0.80 10.64 -1.24
C VAL A 140 -1.07 11.77 -0.24
N GLU A 141 -0.77 13.01 -0.65
CA GLU A 141 -1.12 14.25 0.01
C GLU A 141 -2.64 14.36 0.32
N ASP A 142 -3.49 13.95 -0.62
CA ASP A 142 -4.94 13.94 -0.43
C ASP A 142 -5.36 12.86 0.58
N TRP A 143 -4.65 11.73 0.63
CA TRP A 143 -4.92 10.66 1.60
C TRP A 143 -4.66 11.13 3.03
N ALA A 144 -3.52 11.78 3.28
CA ALA A 144 -3.22 12.35 4.59
C ALA A 144 -4.24 13.43 5.00
N ARG A 145 -4.67 14.28 4.06
CA ARG A 145 -5.70 15.30 4.31
C ARG A 145 -7.07 14.71 4.62
N ALA A 146 -7.47 13.65 3.91
CA ALA A 146 -8.72 12.94 4.16
C ALA A 146 -8.69 12.26 5.54
N GLN A 147 -7.58 11.60 5.89
CA GLN A 147 -7.37 10.99 7.20
C GLN A 147 -7.40 12.04 8.32
N ARG A 148 -6.75 13.20 8.17
CA ARG A 148 -6.81 14.29 9.17
C ARG A 148 -8.24 14.76 9.41
N ARG A 149 -9.01 15.01 8.33
CA ARG A 149 -10.43 15.39 8.44
C ARG A 149 -11.30 14.32 9.07
N LEU A 150 -11.04 13.04 8.77
CA LEU A 150 -11.71 11.92 9.43
C LEU A 150 -11.39 11.90 10.93
N LEU A 151 -10.13 12.04 11.31
CA LEU A 151 -9.73 12.06 12.72
C LEU A 151 -10.38 13.23 13.46
N ASP A 152 -10.48 14.41 12.83
CA ASP A 152 -11.22 15.55 13.39
C ASP A 152 -12.72 15.24 13.58
N HIS A 153 -13.33 14.53 12.61
CA HIS A 153 -14.72 14.04 12.72
C HIS A 153 -14.90 13.07 13.89
N LEU A 154 -13.93 12.19 14.13
CA LEU A 154 -13.90 11.25 15.25
C LEU A 154 -13.53 11.91 16.59
N GLY A 155 -13.17 13.20 16.60
CA GLY A 155 -12.75 13.92 17.80
C GLY A 155 -11.32 13.57 18.27
N VAL A 156 -10.50 13.04 17.37
CA VAL A 156 -9.09 12.70 17.62
C VAL A 156 -8.19 13.88 17.28
N GLY A 157 -7.31 14.24 18.22
CA GLY A 157 -6.30 15.29 18.02
C GLY A 157 -4.97 14.72 17.52
N ARG A 158 -3.97 14.76 18.41
CA ARG A 158 -2.59 14.29 18.16
C ARG A 158 -2.53 12.76 18.19
N LEU A 159 -1.70 12.20 17.32
CA LEU A 159 -1.50 10.78 17.16
C LEU A 159 -0.26 10.31 17.94
N ARG A 160 -0.41 9.20 18.65
CA ARG A 160 0.74 8.48 19.21
C ARG A 160 1.65 8.00 18.09
N ALA A 161 1.06 7.46 17.03
CA ALA A 161 1.83 7.03 15.87
C ALA A 161 1.02 7.04 14.57
N VAL A 162 1.74 7.17 13.46
CA VAL A 162 1.26 6.78 12.13
C VAL A 162 2.15 5.64 11.63
N VAL A 163 1.52 4.54 11.21
CA VAL A 163 2.19 3.30 10.80
C VAL A 163 1.72 2.94 9.40
N GLY A 164 2.65 2.61 8.50
CA GLY A 164 2.28 2.15 7.16
C GLY A 164 3.38 1.38 6.46
N GLY A 165 2.96 0.39 5.66
CA GLY A 165 3.84 -0.38 4.79
C GLY A 165 3.66 -0.01 3.32
N SER A 166 4.70 -0.13 2.49
CA SER A 166 4.61 0.15 1.05
C SER A 166 4.17 1.60 0.78
N VAL A 167 3.20 1.83 -0.10
CA VAL A 167 2.57 3.15 -0.28
C VAL A 167 1.88 3.67 0.99
N GLY A 168 1.45 2.79 1.90
CA GLY A 168 1.00 3.21 3.24
C GLY A 168 2.14 3.84 4.06
N GLY A 169 3.38 3.39 3.83
CA GLY A 169 4.58 4.02 4.40
C GLY A 169 4.86 5.40 3.79
N MET A 170 4.62 5.59 2.48
CA MET A 170 4.64 6.92 1.85
C MET A 170 3.60 7.85 2.49
N ASN A 171 2.40 7.34 2.74
CA ASN A 171 1.35 8.08 3.46
C ASN A 171 1.80 8.44 4.89
N ALA A 172 2.48 7.55 5.60
CA ALA A 172 3.02 7.84 6.94
C ALA A 172 4.12 8.93 6.91
N LEU A 173 4.98 8.93 5.88
CA LEU A 173 5.97 9.99 5.68
C LEU A 173 5.30 11.34 5.34
N GLU A 174 4.22 11.33 4.56
CA GLU A 174 3.43 12.53 4.26
C GLU A 174 2.80 13.12 5.53
N TRP A 175 2.38 12.29 6.49
CA TRP A 175 1.95 12.77 7.82
C TRP A 175 3.06 13.51 8.55
N ALA A 176 4.28 12.98 8.55
CA ALA A 176 5.44 13.63 9.17
C ALA A 176 5.73 15.00 8.55
N LYS A 177 5.67 15.08 7.22
CA LYS A 177 5.89 16.32 6.45
C LYS A 177 4.79 17.36 6.66
N ARG A 178 3.53 16.93 6.56
CA ARG A 178 2.38 17.84 6.47
C ARG A 178 1.78 18.22 7.82
N TYR A 179 1.83 17.31 8.78
CA TYR A 179 1.26 17.49 10.12
C TYR A 179 2.31 17.20 11.21
N PRO A 180 3.47 17.89 11.17
CA PRO A 180 4.62 17.56 12.03
C PRO A 180 4.34 17.66 13.53
N ASP A 181 3.41 18.51 13.94
CA ASP A 181 3.01 18.71 15.35
C ASP A 181 1.94 17.70 15.83
N ASP A 182 1.30 16.98 14.90
CA ASP A 182 0.15 16.12 15.17
C ASP A 182 0.53 14.64 15.31
N VAL A 183 1.82 14.28 15.23
CA VAL A 183 2.28 12.89 15.32
C VAL A 183 3.55 12.79 16.15
N ASP A 184 3.57 11.87 17.12
CA ASP A 184 4.76 11.61 17.94
C ASP A 184 5.74 10.65 17.27
N ARG A 185 5.21 9.65 16.56
CA ARG A 185 5.99 8.53 16.04
C ARG A 185 5.56 8.13 14.64
N VAL A 186 6.53 7.91 13.77
CA VAL A 186 6.30 7.45 12.40
C VAL A 186 6.96 6.09 12.22
N VAL A 187 6.19 5.11 11.75
CA VAL A 187 6.71 3.78 11.39
C VAL A 187 6.49 3.57 9.90
N ALA A 188 7.56 3.62 9.13
CA ALA A 188 7.54 3.44 7.69
C ALA A 188 8.20 2.09 7.33
N ILE A 189 7.44 1.19 6.71
CA ILE A 189 7.85 -0.20 6.47
C ILE A 189 7.93 -0.46 4.97
N ALA A 190 9.04 -1.02 4.47
CA ALA A 190 9.25 -1.33 3.06
C ALA A 190 8.79 -0.20 2.14
N THR A 191 9.33 1.00 2.34
CA THR A 191 8.91 2.21 1.64
C THR A 191 10.10 3.11 1.32
N ALA A 192 9.86 4.14 0.51
CA ALA A 192 10.85 5.14 0.12
C ALA A 192 10.19 6.51 -0.04
N GLY A 193 11.00 7.57 -0.07
CA GLY A 193 10.51 8.93 -0.35
C GLY A 193 9.97 9.12 -1.77
N ARG A 194 10.25 8.19 -2.69
CA ARG A 194 9.71 8.11 -4.07
C ARG A 194 10.03 6.74 -4.69
N LEU A 195 9.31 6.35 -5.74
CA LEU A 195 9.62 5.16 -6.52
C LEU A 195 10.83 5.33 -7.45
N ASP A 196 11.54 4.23 -7.73
CA ASP A 196 12.60 4.21 -8.71
C ASP A 196 12.09 4.03 -10.15
N ALA A 197 12.96 4.27 -11.13
CA ALA A 197 12.61 4.20 -12.54
C ALA A 197 12.20 2.80 -13.02
N GLN A 198 12.67 1.72 -12.38
CA GLN A 198 12.33 0.36 -12.74
C GLN A 198 10.91 0.00 -12.26
N CYS A 199 10.55 0.39 -11.05
CA CYS A 199 9.20 0.25 -10.52
C CYS A 199 8.20 1.09 -11.34
N LEU A 200 8.52 2.36 -11.61
CA LEU A 200 7.71 3.22 -12.48
C LEU A 200 7.49 2.61 -13.88
N ALA A 201 8.50 1.91 -14.43
CA ALA A 201 8.37 1.25 -15.73
C ALA A 201 7.40 0.06 -15.68
N LEU A 202 7.45 -0.75 -14.62
CA LEU A 202 6.55 -1.89 -14.42
C LEU A 202 5.11 -1.43 -14.19
N ASP A 203 4.92 -0.42 -13.33
CA ASP A 203 3.62 0.18 -13.06
C ASP A 203 3.02 0.83 -14.33
N ALA A 204 3.85 1.45 -15.16
CA ALA A 204 3.43 1.96 -16.46
C ALA A 204 3.00 0.84 -17.44
N VAL A 205 3.57 -0.37 -17.35
CA VAL A 205 3.12 -1.53 -18.13
C VAL A 205 1.79 -2.06 -17.57
N ALA A 206 1.66 -2.20 -16.26
CA ALA A 206 0.41 -2.60 -15.60
C ALA A 206 -0.76 -1.67 -15.97
N ARG A 207 -0.57 -0.36 -15.85
CA ARG A 207 -1.59 0.63 -16.28
C ARG A 207 -1.87 0.63 -17.78
N ARG A 208 -0.94 0.18 -18.62
CA ARG A 208 -1.18 0.01 -20.06
C ARG A 208 -1.95 -1.26 -20.36
N ALA A 209 -1.74 -2.34 -19.61
CA ALA A 209 -2.50 -3.58 -19.75
C ALA A 209 -4.00 -3.32 -19.52
N ILE A 210 -4.35 -2.65 -18.42
CA ILE A 210 -5.74 -2.24 -18.14
C ILE A 210 -6.32 -1.40 -19.28
N ARG A 211 -5.61 -0.35 -19.72
CA ARG A 211 -6.13 0.56 -20.76
C ARG A 211 -6.14 -0.03 -22.17
N ALA A 212 -5.44 -1.14 -22.40
CA ALA A 212 -5.42 -1.85 -23.67
C ALA A 212 -6.50 -2.94 -23.73
N ASP A 213 -7.11 -3.27 -22.58
CA ASP A 213 -8.28 -4.13 -22.51
C ASP A 213 -9.42 -3.53 -23.34
N ALA A 214 -10.04 -4.36 -24.17
CA ALA A 214 -11.14 -3.95 -25.04
C ALA A 214 -12.36 -3.50 -24.23
N ASP A 215 -12.53 -4.06 -23.04
CA ASP A 215 -13.67 -3.84 -22.17
C ASP A 215 -13.45 -2.64 -21.23
N TRP A 216 -12.24 -2.04 -21.18
CA TRP A 216 -11.99 -0.84 -20.36
C TRP A 216 -12.79 0.37 -20.85
N ASN A 217 -13.09 0.45 -22.15
CA ASN A 217 -13.97 1.47 -22.73
C ASN A 217 -13.68 2.92 -22.27
N GLY A 218 -12.39 3.32 -22.23
CA GLY A 218 -12.02 4.67 -21.80
C GLY A 218 -12.21 4.94 -20.30
N GLY A 219 -12.52 3.92 -19.51
CA GLY A 219 -12.89 3.99 -18.10
C GLY A 219 -14.39 3.95 -17.84
N ASP A 220 -15.22 3.89 -18.89
CA ASP A 220 -16.68 3.89 -18.81
C ASP A 220 -17.25 2.47 -18.96
N TYR A 221 -16.75 1.54 -18.14
CA TYR A 221 -17.15 0.12 -18.14
C TYR A 221 -18.21 -0.21 -17.09
N TYR A 222 -18.63 0.75 -16.25
CA TYR A 222 -19.64 0.51 -15.22
C TYR A 222 -21.04 0.28 -15.83
N GLY A 223 -21.73 -0.76 -15.35
CA GLY A 223 -23.11 -1.08 -15.72
C GLY A 223 -23.31 -2.59 -15.91
N ASP A 224 -24.48 -3.12 -15.55
CA ASP A 224 -24.77 -4.57 -15.60
C ASP A 224 -24.69 -5.17 -17.01
N ASP A 225 -24.80 -4.34 -18.05
CA ASP A 225 -24.75 -4.74 -19.46
C ASP A 225 -23.37 -4.57 -20.10
N ARG A 226 -22.36 -4.16 -19.33
CA ARG A 226 -21.00 -3.91 -19.79
C ARG A 226 -20.02 -4.91 -19.16
N PRO A 227 -19.10 -5.49 -19.94
CA PRO A 227 -18.04 -6.31 -19.40
C PRO A 227 -17.00 -5.45 -18.64
N ASP A 228 -16.47 -5.98 -17.55
CA ASP A 228 -15.35 -5.38 -16.83
C ASP A 228 -14.01 -5.71 -17.52
N PRO A 229 -13.01 -4.81 -17.49
CA PRO A 229 -11.66 -5.01 -18.04
C PRO A 229 -10.82 -6.00 -17.23
N THR A 230 -11.31 -7.23 -17.11
CA THR A 230 -10.81 -8.26 -16.21
C THR A 230 -9.45 -8.76 -16.68
N GLU A 231 -9.21 -8.86 -17.99
CA GLU A 231 -7.95 -9.37 -18.53
C GLU A 231 -6.80 -8.39 -18.26
N GLY A 232 -7.03 -7.12 -18.56
CA GLY A 232 -6.05 -6.06 -18.35
C GLY A 232 -5.73 -5.88 -16.87
N LEU A 233 -6.74 -5.97 -15.99
CA LEU A 233 -6.55 -5.91 -14.54
C LEU A 233 -5.83 -7.14 -13.99
N ALA A 234 -6.12 -8.34 -14.51
CA ALA A 234 -5.41 -9.56 -14.16
C ALA A 234 -3.91 -9.47 -14.51
N ILE A 235 -3.57 -9.02 -15.71
CA ILE A 235 -2.17 -8.80 -16.12
C ILE A 235 -1.49 -7.78 -15.21
N ALA A 236 -2.16 -6.67 -14.88
CA ALA A 236 -1.65 -5.68 -13.94
C ALA A 236 -1.37 -6.30 -12.56
N ARG A 237 -2.28 -7.14 -12.06
CA ARG A 237 -2.10 -7.89 -10.80
C ARG A 237 -0.90 -8.82 -10.86
N GLN A 238 -0.69 -9.54 -11.97
CA GLN A 238 0.48 -10.40 -12.15
C GLN A 238 1.79 -9.60 -12.08
N ILE A 239 1.86 -8.44 -12.75
CA ILE A 239 3.04 -7.57 -12.72
C ILE A 239 3.34 -7.11 -11.29
N GLY A 240 2.34 -6.60 -10.57
CA GLY A 240 2.52 -6.20 -9.17
C GLY A 240 2.96 -7.37 -8.29
N HIS A 241 2.37 -8.56 -8.48
CA HIS A 241 2.72 -9.74 -7.70
C HIS A 241 4.16 -10.20 -7.90
N ILE A 242 4.72 -10.01 -9.11
CA ILE A 242 6.14 -10.26 -9.36
C ILE A 242 7.01 -9.26 -8.58
N MET A 243 6.61 -7.99 -8.51
CA MET A 243 7.31 -6.94 -7.77
C MET A 243 7.39 -7.24 -6.28
N TYR A 244 6.42 -7.95 -5.73
CA TYR A 244 6.36 -8.19 -4.29
C TYR A 244 7.26 -9.33 -3.79
N LEU A 245 7.73 -10.18 -4.71
CA LEU A 245 8.48 -11.39 -4.38
C LEU A 245 9.96 -11.25 -4.72
N SER A 246 10.83 -11.83 -3.88
CA SER A 246 12.25 -11.88 -4.18
C SER A 246 12.61 -12.92 -5.24
N LYS A 247 13.74 -12.71 -5.93
CA LYS A 247 14.31 -13.72 -6.85
C LYS A 247 14.61 -15.05 -6.16
N ALA A 248 15.11 -15.01 -4.92
CA ALA A 248 15.42 -16.22 -4.14
C ALA A 248 14.14 -17.01 -3.78
N SER A 249 13.06 -16.31 -3.41
CA SER A 249 11.75 -16.91 -3.17
C SER A 249 11.20 -17.56 -4.43
N MET A 250 11.23 -16.85 -5.57
CA MET A 250 10.73 -17.35 -6.86
C MET A 250 11.51 -18.58 -7.35
N GLU A 251 12.85 -18.59 -7.24
CA GLU A 251 13.68 -19.73 -7.63
C GLU A 251 13.38 -20.98 -6.77
N ARG A 252 13.26 -20.81 -5.44
CA ARG A 252 12.89 -21.91 -4.54
C ARG A 252 11.47 -22.42 -4.82
N LYS A 253 10.49 -21.52 -4.93
CA LYS A 253 9.06 -21.85 -5.09
C LYS A 253 8.72 -22.46 -6.44
N PHE A 254 9.43 -22.11 -7.52
CA PHE A 254 9.07 -22.55 -8.87
C PHE A 254 10.26 -23.05 -9.70
N GLY A 255 11.36 -22.30 -9.71
CA GLY A 255 12.49 -22.55 -10.62
C GLY A 255 12.00 -22.71 -12.07
N ARG A 256 12.40 -23.81 -12.73
CA ARG A 256 11.92 -24.17 -14.09
C ARG A 256 10.94 -25.34 -14.09
N ARG A 257 10.22 -25.60 -12.99
CA ARG A 257 9.29 -26.73 -12.94
C ARG A 257 8.09 -26.53 -13.86
N SER A 258 7.61 -27.63 -14.43
CA SER A 258 6.41 -27.65 -15.27
C SER A 258 5.19 -27.84 -14.40
N ALA A 259 4.12 -27.08 -14.64
CA ALA A 259 2.81 -27.40 -14.11
C ALA A 259 2.32 -28.74 -14.73
N GLY A 260 1.52 -29.49 -13.98
CA GLY A 260 1.06 -30.82 -14.39
C GLY A 260 0.26 -30.82 -15.70
N ARG A 261 0.01 -32.01 -16.26
CA ARG A 261 -0.69 -32.17 -17.55
C ARG A 261 -2.13 -31.65 -17.56
N ASP A 262 -2.81 -31.66 -16.41
CA ASP A 262 -4.18 -31.15 -16.26
C ASP A 262 -4.27 -29.61 -16.38
N SER A 263 -3.13 -28.91 -16.26
CA SER A 263 -3.03 -27.46 -16.43
C SER A 263 -3.06 -27.02 -17.90
N LEU A 264 -2.68 -27.92 -18.83
CA LEU A 264 -2.66 -27.68 -20.28
C LEU A 264 -4.03 -27.88 -20.94
N THR A 265 -5.02 -28.36 -20.19
CA THR A 265 -6.39 -28.66 -20.66
C THR A 265 -7.42 -27.63 -20.20
N ARG A 266 -7.01 -26.45 -19.72
CA ARG A 266 -7.94 -25.33 -19.53
C ARG A 266 -8.32 -24.82 -20.93
N GLU A 267 -9.39 -25.39 -21.48
CA GLU A 267 -9.90 -25.08 -22.83
C GLU A 267 -10.43 -23.65 -22.94
N ASP A 268 -10.75 -23.02 -21.80
CA ASP A 268 -11.01 -21.60 -21.63
C ASP A 268 -9.92 -21.03 -20.71
N GLY A 269 -9.18 -20.02 -21.18
CA GLY A 269 -8.17 -19.35 -20.35
C GLY A 269 -8.84 -18.77 -19.11
N ASP A 270 -8.32 -19.09 -17.93
CA ASP A 270 -8.86 -18.63 -16.63
C ASP A 270 -8.91 -17.11 -16.49
N LEU A 271 -8.17 -16.42 -17.36
CA LEU A 271 -8.06 -14.97 -17.45
C LEU A 271 -8.64 -14.42 -18.76
N GLY A 272 -9.47 -15.18 -19.50
CA GLY A 272 -10.02 -14.77 -20.80
C GLY A 272 -9.02 -14.77 -21.96
N LEU A 273 -7.72 -14.89 -21.68
CA LEU A 273 -6.65 -14.79 -22.66
C LEU A 273 -6.81 -15.79 -23.83
N PRO A 274 -6.60 -15.35 -25.08
CA PRO A 274 -6.74 -16.20 -26.24
C PRO A 274 -5.72 -17.34 -26.22
N PRO A 275 -6.09 -18.55 -26.66
CA PRO A 275 -5.17 -19.68 -26.69
C PRO A 275 -3.98 -19.38 -27.58
N GLU A 276 -2.76 -19.54 -27.06
CA GLU A 276 -1.54 -19.38 -27.84
C GLU A 276 -1.33 -20.61 -28.74
N PRO A 277 -1.34 -20.48 -30.09
CA PRO A 277 -1.22 -21.63 -30.99
C PRO A 277 0.07 -22.43 -30.80
N THR A 278 1.10 -21.79 -30.26
CA THR A 278 2.40 -22.39 -29.99
C THR A 278 2.56 -22.96 -28.59
N ALA A 279 1.64 -22.71 -27.64
CA ALA A 279 1.76 -23.17 -26.25
C ALA A 279 1.89 -24.70 -26.15
N GLY A 280 1.22 -25.45 -27.04
CA GLY A 280 1.31 -26.92 -27.07
C GLY A 280 2.71 -27.49 -27.36
N PHE A 281 3.67 -26.66 -27.80
CA PHE A 281 5.06 -27.05 -28.04
C PHE A 281 5.98 -26.77 -26.84
N PHE A 282 5.51 -26.07 -25.81
CA PHE A 282 6.31 -25.65 -24.67
C PHE A 282 5.69 -26.11 -23.34
N PRO A 283 6.51 -26.40 -22.31
CA PRO A 283 5.98 -26.72 -21.00
C PRO A 283 5.43 -25.47 -20.31
N TYR A 284 4.14 -25.48 -19.98
CA TYR A 284 3.53 -24.53 -19.05
C TYR A 284 4.15 -24.69 -17.65
N ARG A 285 4.60 -23.59 -17.05
CA ARG A 285 5.41 -23.59 -15.82
C ARG A 285 4.56 -23.38 -14.58
N GLU A 286 5.06 -23.90 -13.44
CA GLU A 286 4.43 -23.67 -12.14
C GLU A 286 4.32 -22.17 -11.80
N VAL A 287 5.30 -21.36 -12.22
CA VAL A 287 5.26 -19.90 -12.01
C VAL A 287 4.15 -19.23 -12.81
N GLU A 288 3.86 -19.69 -14.03
CA GLU A 288 2.75 -19.16 -14.84
C GLU A 288 1.42 -19.52 -14.17
N SER A 289 1.24 -20.80 -13.80
CA SER A 289 0.05 -21.26 -13.06
C SER A 289 -0.15 -20.53 -11.74
N TYR A 290 0.92 -20.17 -11.05
CA TYR A 290 0.84 -19.40 -9.81
C TYR A 290 0.36 -17.97 -10.07
N LEU A 291 0.90 -17.29 -11.08
CA LEU A 291 0.50 -15.94 -11.44
C LEU A 291 -0.95 -15.89 -11.93
N ASP A 292 -1.40 -16.90 -12.68
CA ASP A 292 -2.79 -17.01 -13.11
C ASP A 292 -3.71 -17.15 -11.89
N TYR A 293 -3.37 -18.04 -10.96
CA TYR A 293 -4.13 -18.19 -9.71
C TYR A 293 -4.13 -16.94 -8.82
N GLN A 294 -3.04 -16.17 -8.77
CA GLN A 294 -2.98 -14.92 -7.99
C GLN A 294 -3.78 -13.77 -8.63
N ALA A 295 -4.07 -13.86 -9.93
CA ALA A 295 -4.88 -12.91 -10.66
C ALA A 295 -6.36 -13.33 -10.73
N GLU A 296 -6.64 -14.64 -10.65
CA GLU A 296 -7.99 -15.20 -10.57
C GLU A 296 -8.79 -14.54 -9.43
N GLY A 297 -9.98 -14.03 -9.76
CA GLY A 297 -10.87 -13.36 -8.82
C GLY A 297 -10.36 -12.02 -8.26
N PHE A 298 -9.25 -11.47 -8.76
CA PHE A 298 -8.83 -10.11 -8.37
C PHE A 298 -9.82 -9.05 -8.86
N GLY A 299 -10.34 -9.20 -10.08
CA GLY A 299 -11.39 -8.33 -10.63
C GLY A 299 -12.69 -8.37 -9.83
N ASP A 300 -13.02 -9.50 -9.21
CA ASP A 300 -14.22 -9.63 -8.38
C ASP A 300 -14.20 -8.74 -7.12
N ARG A 301 -13.01 -8.30 -6.69
CA ARG A 301 -12.82 -7.54 -5.45
C ARG A 301 -12.11 -6.21 -5.63
N PHE A 302 -11.66 -5.84 -6.83
CA PHE A 302 -10.88 -4.63 -7.06
C PHE A 302 -11.29 -3.95 -8.36
N ASP A 303 -11.50 -2.64 -8.31
CA ASP A 303 -11.90 -1.85 -9.48
C ASP A 303 -10.68 -1.41 -10.32
N ALA A 304 -10.79 -1.53 -11.65
CA ALA A 304 -9.69 -1.24 -12.56
C ALA A 304 -9.32 0.26 -12.59
N ASN A 305 -10.30 1.17 -12.56
CA ASN A 305 -10.03 2.60 -12.47
C ASN A 305 -9.43 2.93 -11.10
N SER A 306 -9.93 2.41 -9.99
CA SER A 306 -9.26 2.57 -8.68
C SER A 306 -7.82 2.12 -8.73
N TYR A 307 -7.49 0.99 -9.37
CA TYR A 307 -6.10 0.57 -9.56
C TYR A 307 -5.29 1.63 -10.31
N LEU A 308 -5.79 2.14 -11.44
CA LEU A 308 -5.12 3.20 -12.21
C LEU A 308 -4.83 4.46 -11.37
N TYR A 309 -5.78 4.88 -10.53
CA TYR A 309 -5.65 6.06 -9.67
C TYR A 309 -4.65 5.83 -8.54
N LEU A 310 -4.77 4.72 -7.81
CA LEU A 310 -3.93 4.42 -6.66
C LEU A 310 -2.47 4.18 -7.07
N THR A 311 -2.23 3.45 -8.18
CA THR A 311 -0.85 3.28 -8.68
C THR A 311 -0.29 4.61 -9.14
N ARG A 312 -1.10 5.51 -9.74
CA ARG A 312 -0.61 6.84 -10.11
C ARG A 312 -0.24 7.68 -8.89
N ALA A 313 -1.02 7.63 -7.81
CA ALA A 313 -0.69 8.33 -6.58
C ALA A 313 0.66 7.86 -6.00
N MET A 314 0.91 6.55 -6.02
CA MET A 314 2.20 5.96 -5.62
C MET A 314 3.36 6.41 -6.52
N ASP A 315 3.17 6.38 -7.85
CA ASP A 315 4.18 6.79 -8.83
C ASP A 315 4.61 8.25 -8.68
N GLU A 316 3.65 9.14 -8.42
CA GLU A 316 3.87 10.59 -8.40
C GLU A 316 4.30 11.12 -7.02
N TYR A 317 4.23 10.28 -5.96
CA TYR A 317 4.67 10.70 -4.64
C TYR A 317 6.17 10.98 -4.61
N ASP A 318 6.51 12.19 -4.16
CA ASP A 318 7.86 12.63 -3.92
C ASP A 318 7.87 13.40 -2.58
N LEU A 319 8.53 12.83 -1.57
CA LEU A 319 8.65 13.43 -0.24
C LEU A 319 9.21 14.86 -0.31
N ALA A 320 10.18 15.11 -1.19
CA ALA A 320 10.78 16.43 -1.38
C ALA A 320 9.93 17.38 -2.24
N ALA A 321 8.75 16.98 -2.74
CA ALA A 321 7.88 17.86 -3.52
C ALA A 321 7.57 19.15 -2.76
N GLY A 322 7.93 20.30 -3.34
CA GLY A 322 7.82 21.63 -2.71
C GLY A 322 9.04 22.07 -1.90
N HIS A 323 10.05 21.21 -1.76
CA HIS A 323 11.27 21.42 -0.97
C HIS A 323 12.53 21.17 -1.82
N GLY A 324 13.72 21.47 -1.26
CA GLY A 324 15.00 21.28 -1.94
C GLY A 324 15.50 19.83 -1.89
N ALA A 325 15.26 19.15 -0.77
CA ALA A 325 15.63 17.78 -0.48
C ALA A 325 14.65 17.14 0.53
N ASP A 326 14.81 15.84 0.78
CA ASP A 326 13.99 15.13 1.77
C ASP A 326 14.18 15.67 3.18
N ALA A 327 15.40 16.04 3.56
CA ALA A 327 15.68 16.65 4.85
C ALA A 327 14.91 17.98 5.02
N ASP A 328 14.85 18.81 3.96
CA ASP A 328 14.10 20.07 3.99
C ASP A 328 12.58 19.85 4.16
N ALA A 329 12.06 18.73 3.68
CA ALA A 329 10.65 18.36 3.82
C ALA A 329 10.31 17.84 5.23
N LEU A 330 11.28 17.22 5.89
CA LEU A 330 11.14 16.63 7.22
C LEU A 330 11.58 17.57 8.36
N ALA A 331 12.21 18.71 8.05
CA ALA A 331 12.83 19.61 9.02
C ALA A 331 11.91 20.15 10.13
N ALA A 332 10.59 20.13 9.92
CA ALA A 332 9.62 20.59 10.92
C ALA A 332 9.14 19.47 11.87
N PHE A 333 9.36 18.20 11.53
CA PHE A 333 8.90 17.06 12.32
C PHE A 333 9.75 16.91 13.59
N GLU A 334 9.12 16.93 14.77
CA GLU A 334 9.81 16.86 16.07
C GLU A 334 9.69 15.48 16.76
N GLY A 335 9.03 14.51 16.10
CA GLY A 335 8.82 13.17 16.63
C GLY A 335 10.00 12.22 16.42
N GLU A 336 9.72 10.92 16.48
CA GLU A 336 10.69 9.85 16.23
C GLU A 336 10.27 8.99 15.06
N THR A 337 11.23 8.39 14.35
CA THR A 337 10.94 7.52 13.20
C THR A 337 11.57 6.13 13.32
N LEU A 338 10.80 5.11 12.98
CA LEU A 338 11.30 3.76 12.71
C LEU A 338 11.13 3.46 11.23
N LEU A 339 12.24 3.12 10.57
CA LEU A 339 12.27 2.64 9.20
C LEU A 339 12.56 1.14 9.20
N LEU A 340 11.63 0.33 8.70
CA LEU A 340 11.82 -1.11 8.53
C LEU A 340 12.05 -1.43 7.05
N SER A 341 13.11 -2.17 6.74
CA SER A 341 13.42 -2.62 5.37
C SER A 341 13.84 -4.07 5.33
N PHE A 342 13.70 -4.74 4.18
CA PHE A 342 13.96 -6.17 4.04
C PHE A 342 15.06 -6.45 3.02
N THR A 343 15.98 -7.36 3.33
CA THR A 343 17.20 -7.61 2.53
C THR A 343 16.91 -8.04 1.08
N ALA A 344 15.80 -8.73 0.83
CA ALA A 344 15.42 -9.17 -0.52
C ALA A 344 14.32 -8.33 -1.18
N ASP A 345 13.91 -7.21 -0.58
CA ASP A 345 12.99 -6.26 -1.21
C ASP A 345 13.71 -5.49 -2.32
N TRP A 346 13.18 -5.59 -3.52
CA TRP A 346 13.67 -4.89 -4.71
C TRP A 346 12.64 -3.89 -5.26
N HIS A 347 11.45 -3.81 -4.66
CA HIS A 347 10.46 -2.78 -4.94
C HIS A 347 10.77 -1.51 -4.12
N PHE A 348 11.09 -1.70 -2.83
CA PHE A 348 11.62 -0.66 -1.94
C PHE A 348 12.88 -1.18 -1.26
N THR A 349 14.04 -0.76 -1.74
CA THR A 349 15.31 -1.36 -1.32
C THR A 349 15.79 -0.84 0.03
N VAL A 350 16.68 -1.61 0.67
CA VAL A 350 17.36 -1.20 1.90
C VAL A 350 18.10 0.12 1.71
N GLU A 351 18.70 0.36 0.54
CA GLU A 351 19.41 1.61 0.23
C GLU A 351 18.46 2.83 0.14
N GLN A 352 17.23 2.64 -0.35
CA GLN A 352 16.23 3.71 -0.36
C GLN A 352 15.80 4.06 1.08
N SER A 353 15.61 3.04 1.93
CA SER A 353 15.32 3.25 3.35
C SER A 353 16.50 3.89 4.10
N ALA A 354 17.74 3.55 3.76
CA ALA A 354 18.94 4.19 4.31
C ALA A 354 19.00 5.68 3.91
N SER A 355 18.67 6.00 2.65
CA SER A 355 18.61 7.39 2.18
C SER A 355 17.55 8.21 2.92
N LEU A 356 16.40 7.61 3.26
CA LEU A 356 15.40 8.22 4.14
C LEU A 356 15.92 8.42 5.56
N ALA A 357 16.62 7.42 6.12
CA ALA A 357 17.22 7.52 7.44
C ALA A 357 18.20 8.70 7.51
N ASP A 358 19.04 8.85 6.48
CA ASP A 358 19.97 9.98 6.37
C ASP A 358 19.23 11.32 6.31
N ALA A 359 18.11 11.42 5.58
CA ALA A 359 17.30 12.64 5.55
C ALA A 359 16.70 13.01 6.93
N PHE A 360 16.21 12.02 7.70
CA PHE A 360 15.75 12.24 9.07
C PHE A 360 16.91 12.68 9.99
N ARG A 361 18.07 12.02 9.90
CA ARG A 361 19.28 12.38 10.67
C ARG A 361 19.76 13.80 10.35
N GLU A 362 19.79 14.17 9.07
CA GLU A 362 20.14 15.52 8.61
C GLU A 362 19.17 16.59 9.14
N SER A 363 17.90 16.22 9.32
CA SER A 363 16.85 17.08 9.90
C SER A 363 16.90 17.15 11.43
N GLY A 364 17.78 16.38 12.08
CA GLY A 364 17.87 16.29 13.53
C GLY A 364 16.77 15.46 14.19
N VAL A 365 16.02 14.68 13.41
CA VAL A 365 14.96 13.79 13.90
C VAL A 365 15.57 12.47 14.36
N PRO A 366 15.29 12.00 15.59
CA PRO A 366 15.69 10.66 16.01
C PRO A 366 15.06 9.60 15.10
N VAL A 367 15.91 8.75 14.52
CA VAL A 367 15.49 7.70 13.60
C VAL A 367 16.27 6.42 13.86
N ALA A 368 15.60 5.28 13.71
CA ALA A 368 16.22 3.97 13.65
C ALA A 368 15.90 3.30 12.31
N HIS A 369 16.92 2.88 11.57
CA HIS A 369 16.79 2.06 10.38
C HIS A 369 17.06 0.59 10.73
N HIS A 370 15.99 -0.18 10.90
CA HIS A 370 16.07 -1.59 11.26
C HIS A 370 15.93 -2.46 10.00
N VAL A 371 17.01 -3.16 9.65
CA VAL A 371 17.06 -4.06 8.49
C VAL A 371 16.72 -5.49 8.92
N ILE A 372 15.67 -6.05 8.33
CA ILE A 372 15.23 -7.43 8.57
C ILE A 372 15.79 -8.31 7.46
N ASP A 373 16.52 -9.36 7.84
CA ASP A 373 16.96 -10.38 6.90
C ASP A 373 15.77 -11.27 6.50
N SER A 374 15.33 -11.14 5.24
CA SER A 374 14.17 -11.87 4.73
C SER A 374 14.33 -12.19 3.25
N ASP A 375 14.04 -13.44 2.90
CA ASP A 375 13.92 -13.89 1.51
C ASP A 375 12.53 -13.61 0.91
N HIS A 376 11.57 -13.04 1.65
CA HIS A 376 10.19 -12.89 1.18
C HIS A 376 10.01 -11.72 0.19
N GLY A 377 10.95 -10.76 0.18
CA GLY A 377 10.85 -9.57 -0.65
C GLY A 377 9.96 -8.52 0.01
N HIS A 378 9.25 -7.75 -0.81
CA HIS A 378 8.34 -6.70 -0.33
C HIS A 378 7.24 -7.23 0.58
N ASP A 379 6.68 -8.41 0.29
CA ASP A 379 5.58 -9.02 1.07
C ASP A 379 5.99 -9.43 2.50
N ALA A 380 7.28 -9.36 2.85
CA ALA A 380 7.77 -9.73 4.18
C ALA A 380 7.00 -9.05 5.32
N PHE A 381 6.59 -7.78 5.15
CA PHE A 381 5.87 -7.07 6.21
C PHE A 381 4.45 -7.60 6.49
N LEU A 382 3.88 -8.36 5.55
CA LEU A 382 2.56 -8.98 5.66
C LEU A 382 2.63 -10.43 6.15
N VAL A 383 3.77 -11.11 5.94
CA VAL A 383 3.88 -12.57 6.12
C VAL A 383 4.86 -13.01 7.20
N GLU A 384 5.65 -12.09 7.77
CA GLU A 384 6.61 -12.37 8.85
C GLU A 384 6.35 -11.49 10.10
N PRO A 385 5.16 -11.61 10.73
CA PRO A 385 4.79 -10.83 11.91
C PRO A 385 5.77 -11.01 13.09
N GLU A 386 6.49 -12.12 13.16
CA GLU A 386 7.52 -12.39 14.15
C GLU A 386 8.78 -11.52 14.01
N HIS A 387 9.07 -11.03 12.80
CA HIS A 387 10.20 -10.15 12.54
C HIS A 387 9.78 -8.67 12.57
N VAL A 388 8.56 -8.37 12.11
CA VAL A 388 8.01 -7.00 12.09
C VAL A 388 7.49 -6.57 13.46
N GLY A 389 6.79 -7.48 14.15
CA GLY A 389 6.04 -7.15 15.36
C GLY A 389 6.90 -6.66 16.53
N PRO A 390 8.00 -7.35 16.89
CA PRO A 390 8.84 -6.91 18.01
C PRO A 390 9.40 -5.48 17.89
N PRO A 391 10.07 -5.06 16.79
CA PRO A 391 10.56 -3.69 16.68
C PRO A 391 9.42 -2.66 16.65
N VAL A 392 8.28 -2.96 16.00
CA VAL A 392 7.11 -2.05 16.00
C VAL A 392 6.57 -1.85 17.42
N ARG A 393 6.34 -2.93 18.17
CA ARG A 393 5.81 -2.86 19.53
C ARG A 393 6.73 -2.06 20.45
N ASP A 394 8.02 -2.39 20.44
CA ASP A 394 9.00 -1.76 21.31
C ASP A 394 9.19 -0.28 20.92
N PHE A 395 9.11 0.07 19.64
CA PHE A 395 9.13 1.46 19.18
C PHE A 395 7.86 2.25 19.57
N LEU A 396 6.66 1.63 19.53
CA LEU A 396 5.42 2.28 19.98
C LEU A 396 5.37 2.50 21.49
N ALA A 397 6.08 1.69 22.28
CA ALA A 397 6.25 1.87 23.72
C ALA A 397 7.37 2.87 24.03
N ASP A 398 8.58 2.58 23.60
CA ASP A 398 9.83 3.18 24.11
C ASP A 398 10.56 4.07 23.09
N GLY A 399 10.05 4.19 21.85
CA GLY A 399 10.69 5.01 20.82
C GLY A 399 11.94 4.34 20.24
N VAL A 400 12.89 5.13 19.75
CA VAL A 400 14.17 4.62 19.21
C VAL A 400 15.01 3.84 20.22
N ASP A 401 14.76 4.02 21.52
CA ASP A 401 15.41 3.29 22.62
C ASP A 401 14.79 1.90 22.89
N GLY A 402 13.78 1.49 22.11
CA GLY A 402 13.12 0.19 22.21
C GLY A 402 14.10 -0.98 22.06
N ARG A 403 13.94 -2.02 22.88
CA ARG A 403 14.94 -3.11 22.96
C ARG A 403 15.08 -3.94 21.69
N ALA A 404 13.98 -4.13 20.97
CA ALA A 404 13.95 -4.81 19.68
C ALA A 404 14.24 -3.87 18.50
N VAL A 405 14.41 -2.56 18.74
CA VAL A 405 14.79 -1.58 17.72
C VAL A 405 16.30 -1.58 17.57
N SER A 406 16.78 -1.57 16.33
CA SER A 406 18.21 -1.41 16.01
C SER A 406 18.37 -0.41 14.88
N ASP A 407 19.54 0.21 14.80
CA ASP A 407 19.86 1.19 13.77
C ASP A 407 21.08 0.78 12.95
N GLU A 408 20.87 0.34 11.70
CA GLU A 408 21.93 0.14 10.74
C GLU A 408 22.43 1.52 10.26
N GLY A 409 23.66 1.86 10.64
CA GLY A 409 24.30 3.15 10.30
C GLY A 409 24.40 4.15 11.46
N GLY A 410 23.87 3.82 12.64
CA GLY A 410 24.22 4.53 13.88
C GLY A 410 25.71 4.38 14.18
N ASP A 411 26.36 5.45 14.64
CA ASP A 411 27.79 5.49 15.01
C ASP A 411 28.05 4.63 16.27
N ASP A 412 27.87 3.31 16.15
CA ASP A 412 28.45 2.34 17.06
C ASP A 412 29.95 2.29 16.76
N GLY A 413 30.67 3.18 17.44
CA GLY A 413 32.12 3.20 17.46
C GLY A 413 32.70 1.83 17.79
N ASP A 414 33.67 1.43 16.97
CA ASP A 414 34.67 0.37 17.19
C ASP A 414 34.26 -1.07 16.83
N ASP A 415 34.10 -1.35 15.52
CA ASP A 415 34.48 -2.65 14.94
C ASP A 415 35.01 -2.48 13.50
N PRO A 416 36.29 -2.80 13.20
CA PRO A 416 36.85 -2.55 11.87
C PRO A 416 36.36 -3.61 10.87
N ARG A 417 35.31 -3.28 10.11
CA ARG A 417 34.95 -4.03 8.90
C ARG A 417 36.07 -3.89 7.85
N PRO A 418 36.49 -4.99 7.18
CA PRO A 418 37.60 -4.97 6.24
C PRO A 418 37.20 -4.24 4.96
N SER A 419 38.06 -3.33 4.51
CA SER A 419 37.91 -2.56 3.27
C SER A 419 37.66 -3.47 2.07
N SER A 420 36.52 -3.30 1.40
CA SER A 420 36.31 -3.84 0.06
C SER A 420 36.98 -2.92 -0.95
N ASP A 421 38.15 -3.35 -1.44
CA ASP A 421 38.80 -2.76 -2.61
C ASP A 421 37.83 -2.73 -3.78
N HIS A 422 37.50 -1.53 -4.26
CA HIS A 422 36.78 -1.32 -5.51
C HIS A 422 37.62 -1.84 -6.69
N ALA A 423 37.11 -2.82 -7.42
CA ALA A 423 37.61 -3.14 -8.75
C ALA A 423 37.20 -2.03 -9.75
N PRO A 424 38.12 -1.50 -10.57
CA PRO A 424 37.81 -0.41 -11.48
C PRO A 424 36.90 -0.87 -12.62
N VAL A 425 35.78 -0.16 -12.78
CA VAL A 425 34.83 -0.37 -13.88
C VAL A 425 35.45 0.13 -15.18
N HIS A 426 35.70 -0.78 -16.12
CA HIS A 426 36.13 -0.41 -17.47
C HIS A 426 34.97 0.24 -18.23
N ALA A 427 35.05 1.56 -18.39
CA ALA A 427 34.23 2.33 -19.32
C ALA A 427 34.62 1.98 -20.77
N SER A 428 33.85 1.10 -21.43
CA SER A 428 33.81 1.00 -22.90
C SER A 428 32.66 0.12 -23.38
N LEU A 429 31.42 0.58 -23.24
CA LEU A 429 30.29 0.01 -23.99
C LEU A 429 29.29 1.09 -24.41
N PHE A 430 29.78 2.16 -25.06
CA PHE A 430 28.99 2.99 -25.98
C PHE A 430 29.93 3.72 -26.94
N ARG A 431 30.28 3.11 -28.07
CA ARG A 431 30.59 3.76 -29.36
C ARG A 431 30.40 2.74 -30.49
N GLY A 432 29.51 3.05 -31.42
CA GLY A 432 29.23 2.26 -32.62
C GLY A 432 27.82 2.54 -33.10
#